data_AF-A0A0C9YSC0-F1
#
_entry.id   AF-A0A0C9YSC0-F1
#
_cell.length_a   1.000
_cell.length_b   1.000
_cell.length_c   1.000
_cell.angle_alpha   90.00
_cell.angle_beta   90.00
_cell.angle_gamma   90.00
#
_symmetry.space_group_name_H-M   'P 1'
#
loop_
_entity.id
_entity.type
_entity.pdbx_description
1 polymer ?
#
loop_
_entity_poly.entity_id
_entity_poly.type
_entity_poly.pdbx_seq_one_letter_code
_entity_poly.pdbx_strand_id
1 'polypeptide(L)'
;MASVFRRLSTGSDYALPHRTTIAMSHHTALFMPSWVKDVGTAIKVVSVPTSTDDKRGLPASTVLMDEETGCVKAIVNASALTALRTAAVSVLATRLLLSKPPISLVAFGTGKQIEAHVDLHIRAFPSIKRCVIVNCSRNMRLENLLSELCRLHPLVAFEGLVADDTV
;
A
#
# COMPACT_ATOMS: atom_id res chain seq x y z
N MET A 1 -0.60 -10.16 -7.42
CA MET A 1 -0.19 -10.58 -6.06
C MET A 1 -0.35 -12.08 -5.81
N ALA A 2 -1.52 -12.70 -6.07
CA ALA A 2 -1.71 -14.13 -5.83
C ALA A 2 -0.67 -15.04 -6.54
N SER A 3 -0.38 -14.77 -7.82
CA SER A 3 0.66 -15.48 -8.58
C SER A 3 2.04 -15.37 -7.95
N VAL A 4 2.41 -14.17 -7.46
CA VAL A 4 3.68 -13.92 -6.77
C VAL A 4 3.76 -14.76 -5.49
N PHE A 5 2.75 -14.71 -4.62
CA PHE A 5 2.76 -15.49 -3.38
C PHE A 5 2.78 -17.01 -3.63
N ARG A 6 2.06 -17.49 -4.64
CA ARG A 6 2.15 -18.89 -5.06
C ARG A 6 3.58 -19.27 -5.44
N ARG A 7 4.27 -18.44 -6.22
CA ARG A 7 5.67 -18.70 -6.61
C ARG A 7 6.64 -18.63 -5.42
N LEU A 8 6.43 -17.68 -4.51
CA LEU A 8 7.23 -17.62 -3.27
C LEU A 8 7.02 -18.86 -2.40
N SER A 9 5.81 -19.43 -2.35
CA SER A 9 5.54 -20.66 -1.60
C SER A 9 6.16 -21.92 -2.20
N THR A 10 6.52 -21.92 -3.49
CA THR A 10 7.19 -23.06 -4.14
C THR A 10 8.71 -23.06 -3.98
N GLY A 11 9.30 -21.95 -3.50
CA GLY A 11 10.70 -21.90 -3.06
C GLY A 11 11.78 -21.84 -4.16
N SER A 12 11.42 -21.72 -5.43
CA SER A 12 12.35 -21.63 -6.56
C SER A 12 12.04 -20.44 -7.48
N ASP A 13 12.99 -20.09 -8.36
CA ASP A 13 12.80 -19.13 -9.45
C ASP A 13 12.57 -17.65 -9.01
N TYR A 14 13.18 -17.25 -7.90
CA TYR A 14 13.24 -15.85 -7.46
C TYR A 14 14.51 -15.56 -6.64
N ALA A 15 14.86 -14.28 -6.54
CA ALA A 15 15.87 -13.76 -5.62
C ALA A 15 15.34 -12.51 -4.93
N LEU A 16 15.30 -12.53 -3.59
CA LEU A 16 14.84 -11.42 -2.76
C LEU A 16 15.93 -11.08 -1.72
N PRO A 17 17.00 -10.37 -2.11
CA PRO A 17 18.02 -9.96 -1.16
C PRO A 17 17.45 -9.13 -0.02
N HIS A 18 18.15 -9.10 1.10
CA HIS A 18 17.76 -8.24 2.20
C HIS A 18 17.75 -6.76 1.76
N ARG A 19 16.81 -6.00 2.30
CA ARG A 19 16.73 -4.55 2.07
C ARG A 19 18.03 -3.89 2.54
N THR A 20 18.63 -3.08 1.69
CA THR A 20 19.78 -2.24 2.08
C THR A 20 19.28 -0.88 2.53
N THR A 21 19.90 -0.34 3.57
CA THR A 21 19.56 0.96 4.17
C THR A 21 20.78 1.86 4.15
N ILE A 22 20.62 3.10 3.68
CA ILE A 22 21.65 4.13 3.69
C ILE A 22 21.10 5.37 4.40
N ALA A 23 21.80 5.82 5.44
CA ALA A 23 21.51 7.09 6.10
C ALA A 23 22.05 8.26 5.26
N MET A 24 21.21 9.27 5.04
CA MET A 24 21.56 10.53 4.38
C MET A 24 21.27 11.70 5.34
N SER A 25 21.70 12.92 5.01
CA SER A 25 21.54 14.08 5.89
C SER A 25 20.09 14.40 6.29
N HIS A 26 19.12 14.16 5.39
CA HIS A 26 17.70 14.48 5.63
C HIS A 26 16.76 13.29 5.42
N HIS A 27 17.30 12.13 5.01
CA HIS A 27 16.51 10.96 4.64
C HIS A 27 17.23 9.68 5.02
N THR A 28 16.48 8.60 5.12
CA THR A 28 16.99 7.22 5.08
C THR A 28 16.55 6.59 3.77
N ALA A 29 17.50 6.28 2.89
CA ALA A 29 17.25 5.62 1.63
C ALA A 29 17.18 4.09 1.82
N LEU A 30 16.10 3.48 1.32
CA LEU A 30 15.84 2.05 1.38
C LEU A 30 15.85 1.47 -0.03
N PHE A 31 16.70 0.47 -0.24
CA PHE A 31 16.86 -0.22 -1.51
C PHE A 31 16.32 -1.65 -1.38
N MET A 32 15.35 -2.00 -2.23
CA MET A 32 14.69 -3.31 -2.22
C MET A 32 14.82 -3.93 -3.62
N PRO A 33 15.96 -4.58 -3.92
CA PRO A 33 16.11 -5.34 -5.16
C PRO A 33 15.29 -6.63 -5.10
N SER A 34 14.82 -7.07 -6.26
CA SER A 34 14.12 -8.33 -6.44
C SER A 34 14.29 -8.83 -7.87
N TRP A 35 14.38 -10.14 -8.03
CA TRP A 35 14.27 -10.82 -9.32
C TRP A 35 13.28 -11.96 -9.20
N VAL A 36 12.46 -12.14 -10.24
CA VAL A 36 11.56 -13.26 -10.39
C VAL A 36 11.65 -13.74 -11.83
N LYS A 37 11.91 -15.03 -12.02
CA LYS A 37 12.01 -15.63 -13.35
C LYS A 37 10.74 -15.37 -14.17
N ASP A 38 10.92 -15.11 -15.47
CA ASP A 38 9.85 -14.79 -16.44
C ASP A 38 9.08 -13.49 -16.14
N VAL A 39 9.46 -12.75 -15.09
CA VAL A 39 8.86 -11.46 -14.70
C VAL A 39 9.89 -10.34 -14.82
N GLY A 40 11.13 -10.61 -14.40
CA GLY A 40 12.27 -9.72 -14.53
C GLY A 40 12.84 -9.23 -13.21
N THR A 41 13.77 -8.27 -13.32
CA THR A 41 14.48 -7.66 -12.20
C THR A 41 13.94 -6.27 -11.93
N ALA A 42 13.70 -5.95 -10.66
CA ALA A 42 13.29 -4.61 -10.23
C ALA A 42 14.00 -4.20 -8.95
N ILE A 43 14.22 -2.89 -8.79
CA ILE A 43 14.65 -2.31 -7.52
C ILE A 43 13.73 -1.15 -7.16
N LYS A 44 13.15 -1.23 -5.96
CA LYS A 44 12.43 -0.10 -5.38
C LYS A 44 13.36 0.68 -4.48
N VAL A 45 13.43 1.98 -4.72
CA VAL A 45 14.14 2.96 -3.91
C VAL A 45 13.12 3.85 -3.21
N VAL A 46 13.24 3.99 -1.90
CA VAL A 46 12.36 4.83 -1.08
C VAL A 46 13.22 5.71 -0.20
N SER A 47 12.96 7.02 -0.18
CA SER A 47 13.64 7.95 0.72
C SER A 47 12.69 8.37 1.83
N VAL A 48 12.92 7.85 3.04
CA VAL A 48 12.13 8.17 4.23
C VAL A 48 12.68 9.44 4.87
N PRO A 49 11.92 10.54 5.00
CA PRO A 49 12.39 11.73 5.71
C PRO A 49 12.74 11.41 7.16
N THR A 50 13.84 11.98 7.66
CA THR A 50 14.24 11.81 9.08
C THR A 50 13.50 12.76 10.02
N SER A 51 13.00 13.88 9.50
CA SER A 51 12.17 14.84 10.25
C SER A 51 10.69 14.52 10.10
N THR A 52 9.96 14.57 11.21
CA THR A 52 8.49 14.47 11.24
C THR A 52 7.78 15.68 10.64
N ASP A 53 8.48 16.81 10.49
CA ASP A 53 7.92 18.05 9.94
C ASP A 53 7.99 18.10 8.41
N ASP A 54 8.61 17.10 7.77
CA ASP A 54 8.68 17.04 6.31
C ASP A 54 7.32 16.71 5.69
N LYS A 55 6.70 17.72 5.09
CA LYS A 55 5.40 17.61 4.44
C LYS A 55 5.46 17.20 2.97
N ARG A 56 6.65 16.95 2.41
CA ARG A 56 6.84 16.59 0.98
C ARG A 56 6.45 15.14 0.66
N GLY A 57 6.13 14.35 1.68
CA GLY A 57 5.68 12.97 1.53
C GLY A 57 6.85 11.98 1.46
N LEU A 58 6.62 10.85 0.79
CA LEU A 58 7.59 9.75 0.69
C LEU A 58 8.02 9.55 -0.76
N PRO A 59 9.12 10.22 -1.20
CA PRO A 59 9.68 10.02 -2.53
C PRO A 59 10.07 8.56 -2.74
N ALA A 60 9.62 7.99 -3.84
CA ALA A 60 9.91 6.60 -4.15
C ALA A 60 9.83 6.35 -5.66
N SER A 61 10.81 5.58 -6.16
CA SER A 61 10.89 5.15 -7.56
C SER A 61 11.16 3.66 -7.64
N THR A 62 10.58 3.00 -8.63
CA THR A 62 10.89 1.61 -8.98
C THR A 62 11.53 1.60 -10.34
N VAL A 63 12.74 1.05 -10.42
CA VAL A 63 13.43 0.80 -11.69
C VAL A 63 13.16 -0.65 -12.07
N LEU A 64 12.66 -0.86 -13.28
CA LEU A 64 12.50 -2.17 -13.89
C LEU A 64 13.64 -2.36 -14.90
N MET A 65 14.31 -3.50 -14.81
CA MET A 65 15.38 -3.89 -15.72
C MET A 65 14.89 -5.00 -16.64
N ASP A 66 15.31 -4.93 -17.89
CA ASP A 66 15.11 -5.98 -18.87
C ASP A 66 16.03 -7.17 -18.53
N GLU A 67 15.47 -8.37 -18.52
CA GLU A 67 16.18 -9.58 -18.06
C GLU A 67 17.20 -10.09 -19.08
N GLU A 68 16.94 -9.87 -20.38
CA GLU A 68 17.83 -10.32 -21.46
C GLU A 68 19.01 -9.38 -21.65
N THR A 69 18.75 -8.06 -21.67
CA THR A 69 19.76 -7.04 -21.97
C THR A 69 20.41 -6.41 -20.74
N GLY A 70 19.78 -6.52 -19.57
CA GLY A 70 20.18 -5.81 -18.35
C GLY A 70 19.91 -4.29 -18.38
N CYS A 71 19.35 -3.76 -19.47
CA CYS A 71 19.05 -2.34 -19.61
C CYS A 71 17.85 -1.91 -18.74
N VAL A 72 17.79 -0.63 -18.38
CA VAL A 72 16.60 -0.07 -17.72
C VAL A 72 15.45 -0.01 -18.72
N LYS A 73 14.35 -0.70 -18.40
CA LYS A 73 13.13 -0.75 -19.20
C LYS A 73 12.13 0.33 -18.82
N ALA A 74 12.03 0.63 -17.52
CA ALA A 74 11.10 1.64 -17.03
C ALA A 74 11.54 2.20 -15.67
N ILE A 75 11.14 3.44 -15.39
CA ILE A 75 11.19 4.05 -14.07
C ILE A 75 9.76 4.48 -13.72
N VAL A 76 9.22 3.92 -12.63
CA VAL A 76 7.83 4.09 -12.23
C VAL A 76 7.76 4.78 -10.88
N ASN A 77 6.82 5.71 -10.69
CA ASN A 77 6.52 6.26 -9.37
C ASN A 77 6.11 5.12 -8.42
N ALA A 78 6.88 4.93 -7.36
CA ALA A 78 6.66 3.78 -6.48
C ALA A 78 5.68 4.08 -5.35
N SER A 79 5.27 5.34 -5.13
CA SER A 79 4.35 5.70 -4.05
C SER A 79 2.94 5.12 -4.32
N ALA A 80 2.39 5.38 -5.51
CA ALA A 80 1.08 4.85 -5.90
C ALA A 80 1.09 3.32 -6.05
N LEU A 81 2.12 2.79 -6.74
CA LEU A 81 2.30 1.34 -6.89
C LEU A 81 2.44 0.63 -5.54
N THR A 82 3.15 1.24 -4.59
CA THR A 82 3.28 0.69 -3.23
C THR A 82 1.94 0.67 -2.51
N ALA A 83 1.13 1.72 -2.59
CA ALA A 83 -0.20 1.73 -1.98
C ALA A 83 -1.09 0.61 -2.54
N LEU A 84 -1.19 0.53 -3.87
CA LEU A 84 -2.02 -0.48 -4.53
C LEU A 84 -1.56 -1.91 -4.23
N ARG A 85 -0.26 -2.21 -4.40
CA ARG A 85 0.24 -3.58 -4.17
C ARG A 85 0.12 -4.00 -2.71
N THR A 86 0.26 -3.06 -1.75
CA THR A 86 0.09 -3.36 -0.32
C THR A 86 -1.37 -3.66 -0.01
N ALA A 87 -2.30 -2.83 -0.51
CA ALA A 87 -3.73 -3.09 -0.41
C ALA A 87 -4.12 -4.45 -1.03
N ALA A 88 -3.55 -4.79 -2.20
CA ALA A 88 -3.82 -6.05 -2.88
C ALA A 88 -3.37 -7.28 -2.09
N VAL A 89 -2.29 -7.18 -1.29
CA VAL A 89 -1.90 -8.25 -0.36
C VAL A 89 -2.94 -8.41 0.74
N SER A 90 -3.37 -7.31 1.35
CA SER A 90 -4.38 -7.33 2.42
C SER A 90 -5.73 -7.88 1.92
N VAL A 91 -6.14 -7.53 0.70
CA VAL A 91 -7.35 -8.11 0.06
C VAL A 91 -7.18 -9.61 -0.18
N LEU A 92 -6.03 -10.04 -0.70
CA LEU A 92 -5.75 -11.46 -0.90
C LEU A 92 -5.78 -12.23 0.42
N ALA A 93 -5.17 -11.68 1.48
CA ALA A 93 -5.22 -12.26 2.81
C ALA A 93 -6.66 -12.39 3.31
N THR A 94 -7.47 -11.33 3.18
CA THR A 94 -8.89 -11.35 3.53
C THR A 94 -9.65 -12.45 2.77
N ARG A 95 -9.39 -12.62 1.47
CA ARG A 95 -10.03 -13.67 0.64
C ARG A 95 -9.66 -15.09 1.09
N LEU A 96 -8.43 -15.29 1.57
CA LEU A 96 -7.94 -16.60 1.98
C LEU A 96 -8.30 -16.96 3.42
N LEU A 97 -8.36 -15.96 4.31
CA LEU A 97 -8.48 -16.18 5.75
C LEU A 97 -9.92 -16.07 6.28
N LEU A 98 -10.79 -15.30 5.63
CA LEU A 98 -12.18 -15.19 6.07
C LEU A 98 -13.04 -16.31 5.49
N SER A 99 -13.82 -16.96 6.36
CA SER A 99 -14.80 -17.98 5.97
C SER A 99 -16.06 -17.40 5.32
N LYS A 100 -16.35 -16.11 5.57
CA LYS A 100 -17.50 -15.39 5.01
C LYS A 100 -17.07 -14.00 4.52
N PRO A 101 -17.68 -13.46 3.46
CA PRO A 101 -17.42 -12.10 3.00
C PRO A 101 -17.68 -11.07 4.12
N PRO A 102 -16.76 -10.10 4.34
CA PRO A 102 -16.94 -9.09 5.37
C PRO A 102 -18.07 -8.12 5.00
N ILE A 103 -18.80 -7.63 6.01
CA ILE A 103 -19.87 -6.63 5.85
C ILE A 103 -19.49 -5.24 6.36
N SER A 104 -18.40 -5.15 7.12
CA SER A 104 -17.88 -3.90 7.68
C SER A 104 -16.35 -3.87 7.65
N LEU A 105 -15.79 -2.67 7.52
CA LEU A 105 -14.35 -2.42 7.55
C LEU A 105 -14.02 -1.37 8.61
N VAL A 106 -12.89 -1.54 9.31
CA VAL A 106 -12.30 -0.51 10.16
C VAL A 106 -10.87 -0.27 9.67
N ALA A 107 -10.51 0.98 9.43
CA ALA A 107 -9.20 1.37 8.93
C ALA A 107 -8.58 2.45 9.81
N PHE A 108 -7.27 2.39 10.03
CA PHE A 108 -6.55 3.28 10.94
C PHE A 108 -5.60 4.21 10.20
N GLY A 109 -5.79 5.51 10.37
CA GLY A 109 -5.02 6.57 9.74
C GLY A 109 -5.71 7.14 8.49
N THR A 110 -5.08 8.16 7.90
CA THR A 110 -5.67 8.99 6.83
C THR A 110 -4.74 9.19 5.64
N GLY A 111 -3.70 8.36 5.53
CA GLY A 111 -2.72 8.42 4.44
C GLY A 111 -3.13 7.63 3.20
N LYS A 112 -2.36 7.78 2.12
CA LYS A 112 -2.58 7.09 0.82
C LYS A 112 -2.68 5.56 0.92
N GLN A 113 -2.07 4.95 1.93
CA GLN A 113 -2.23 3.51 2.18
C GLN A 113 -3.68 3.18 2.55
N ILE A 114 -4.30 3.97 3.44
CA ILE A 114 -5.66 3.73 3.91
C ILE A 114 -6.67 3.92 2.80
N GLU A 115 -6.53 4.99 2.01
CA GLU A 115 -7.31 5.21 0.80
C GLU A 115 -7.30 3.98 -0.12
N ALA A 116 -6.11 3.50 -0.50
CA ALA A 116 -5.98 2.33 -1.38
C ALA A 116 -6.51 1.03 -0.75
N HIS A 117 -6.33 0.84 0.56
CA HIS A 117 -6.86 -0.33 1.26
C HIS A 117 -8.39 -0.32 1.28
N VAL A 118 -9.00 0.78 1.68
CA VAL A 118 -10.46 0.89 1.76
C VAL A 118 -11.08 0.73 0.37
N ASP A 119 -10.58 1.45 -0.63
CA ASP A 119 -11.06 1.36 -2.01
C ASP A 119 -10.99 -0.07 -2.55
N LEU A 120 -9.82 -0.73 -2.42
CA LEU A 120 -9.64 -2.07 -2.98
C LEU A 120 -10.44 -3.14 -2.22
N HIS A 121 -10.60 -3.01 -0.90
CA HIS A 121 -11.43 -3.96 -0.12
C HIS A 121 -12.90 -3.84 -0.48
N ILE A 122 -13.44 -2.63 -0.61
CA ILE A 122 -14.85 -2.43 -1.01
C ILE A 122 -15.09 -3.00 -2.41
N ARG A 123 -14.20 -2.73 -3.37
CA ARG A 123 -14.31 -3.32 -4.73
C ARG A 123 -14.21 -4.83 -4.73
N ALA A 124 -13.37 -5.40 -3.87
CA ALA A 124 -13.18 -6.85 -3.79
C ALA A 124 -14.31 -7.56 -3.04
N PHE A 125 -15.02 -6.86 -2.15
CA PHE A 125 -16.09 -7.40 -1.30
C PHE A 125 -17.31 -6.44 -1.30
N PRO A 126 -18.19 -6.53 -2.31
CA PRO A 126 -19.40 -5.69 -2.40
C PRO A 126 -20.39 -5.84 -1.22
N SER A 127 -20.18 -6.86 -0.38
CA SER A 127 -20.89 -7.08 0.89
C SER A 127 -20.57 -6.04 1.96
N ILE A 128 -19.44 -5.33 1.85
CA ILE A 128 -19.08 -4.26 2.78
C ILE A 128 -20.06 -3.09 2.60
N LYS A 129 -20.80 -2.77 3.67
CA LYS A 129 -21.78 -1.66 3.70
C LYS A 129 -21.42 -0.54 4.66
N ARG A 130 -20.46 -0.77 5.56
CA ARG A 130 -19.99 0.23 6.53
C ARG A 130 -18.46 0.23 6.61
N CYS A 131 -17.86 1.42 6.64
CA CYS A 131 -16.43 1.61 6.85
C CYS A 131 -16.18 2.70 7.90
N VAL A 132 -15.42 2.38 8.95
CA VAL A 132 -14.98 3.34 9.96
C VAL A 132 -13.51 3.69 9.74
N ILE A 133 -13.18 4.98 9.72
CA ILE A 133 -11.81 5.48 9.65
C ILE A 133 -11.45 6.07 11.01
N VAL A 134 -10.49 5.45 11.69
CA VAL A 134 -9.99 5.90 12.98
C VAL A 134 -8.76 6.76 12.76
N ASN A 135 -8.74 7.98 13.31
CA ASN A 135 -7.58 8.87 13.24
C ASN A 135 -7.29 9.51 14.60
N CYS A 136 -6.02 9.85 14.88
CA CYS A 136 -5.65 10.41 16.18
C CYS A 136 -6.23 11.82 16.44
N SER A 137 -6.52 12.58 15.39
CA SER A 137 -7.09 13.92 15.50
C SER A 137 -8.07 14.20 14.37
N ARG A 138 -9.05 15.07 14.61
CA ARG A 138 -9.88 15.59 13.53
C ARG A 138 -9.08 16.60 12.72
N ASN A 139 -8.88 16.34 11.44
CA ASN A 139 -8.11 17.22 10.57
C ASN A 139 -8.58 17.12 9.11
N MET A 140 -8.11 18.06 8.28
CA MET A 140 -8.49 18.13 6.86
C MET A 140 -8.14 16.86 6.06
N ARG A 141 -7.13 16.08 6.46
CA ARG A 141 -6.80 14.82 5.78
C ARG A 141 -7.90 13.77 5.98
N LEU A 142 -8.47 13.70 7.19
CA LEU A 142 -9.61 12.83 7.47
C LEU A 142 -10.84 13.24 6.64
N GLU A 143 -11.19 14.52 6.67
CA GLU A 143 -12.36 15.03 5.96
C GLU A 143 -12.24 14.86 4.43
N ASN A 144 -11.05 15.11 3.88
CA ASN A 144 -10.79 14.89 2.45
C ASN A 144 -10.87 13.41 2.08
N LEU A 145 -10.33 12.52 2.91
CA LEU A 145 -10.38 11.08 2.68
C LEU A 145 -11.82 10.55 2.72
N LEU A 146 -12.62 10.97 3.72
CA LEU A 146 -14.03 10.60 3.81
C LEU A 146 -14.82 11.10 2.59
N SER A 147 -14.60 12.35 2.19
CA SER A 147 -15.27 12.95 1.02
C SER A 147 -14.96 12.16 -0.26
N GLU A 148 -13.69 11.81 -0.48
CA GLU A 148 -13.28 11.05 -1.66
C GLU A 148 -13.82 9.62 -1.64
N LEU A 149 -13.82 8.95 -0.49
CA LEU A 149 -14.35 7.60 -0.36
C LEU A 149 -15.87 7.55 -0.56
N CYS A 150 -16.61 8.51 -0.01
CA CYS A 150 -18.05 8.67 -0.27
C CYS A 150 -18.32 8.87 -1.77
N ARG A 151 -17.48 9.65 -2.46
CA ARG A 151 -17.60 9.88 -3.91
C ARG A 151 -17.34 8.61 -4.73
N LEU A 152 -16.33 7.82 -4.35
CA LEU A 152 -15.96 6.58 -5.04
C LEU A 152 -16.93 5.42 -4.74
N HIS A 153 -17.49 5.37 -3.53
CA HIS A 153 -18.30 4.25 -3.03
C HIS A 153 -19.61 4.73 -2.42
N PRO A 154 -20.55 5.27 -3.23
CA PRO A 154 -21.78 5.89 -2.72
C PRO A 154 -22.73 4.93 -2.00
N LEU A 155 -22.52 3.61 -2.12
CA LEU A 155 -23.34 2.57 -1.49
C LEU A 155 -22.78 2.08 -0.14
N VAL A 156 -21.71 2.70 0.37
CA VAL A 156 -21.07 2.35 1.64
C VAL A 156 -21.18 3.53 2.59
N ALA A 157 -21.62 3.27 3.82
CA ALA A 157 -21.64 4.27 4.89
C ALA A 157 -20.23 4.46 5.46
N PHE A 158 -19.71 5.68 5.42
CA PHE A 158 -18.41 6.04 5.99
C PHE A 158 -18.57 6.86 7.27
N GLU A 159 -17.74 6.56 8.26
CA GLU A 159 -17.70 7.28 9.54
C GLU A 159 -16.25 7.55 9.93
N GLY A 160 -15.95 8.79 10.35
CA GLY A 160 -14.67 9.15 10.94
C GLY A 160 -14.76 9.14 12.45
N LEU A 161 -13.89 8.37 13.11
CA LEU A 161 -13.79 8.32 14.57
C LEU A 161 -12.44 8.90 15.01
N VAL A 162 -12.47 9.83 15.97
CA VAL A 162 -11.26 10.40 16.55
C VAL A 162 -11.02 9.79 17.93
N ALA A 163 -9.76 9.51 18.26
CA ALA A 163 -9.41 8.87 19.53
C ALA A 163 -9.93 9.64 20.77
N ASP A 164 -10.05 10.97 20.68
CA ASP A 164 -10.58 11.82 21.75
C ASP A 164 -12.11 11.70 21.95
N ASP A 165 -12.85 11.11 21.01
CA ASP A 165 -14.30 10.93 21.08
C ASP A 165 -14.72 9.69 21.92
N THR A 166 -13.75 8.98 22.52
CA THR A 166 -13.96 7.72 23.27
C THR A 166 -13.75 7.84 24.78
N VAL A 167 -13.89 9.04 25.36
CA VAL A 167 -13.90 9.31 26.81
C VAL A 167 -15.29 9.72 27.29
#